data_AF-A0A494T630-F1
#
_entry.id   AF-A0A494T630-F1
#
_cell.length_a   1.000
_cell.length_b   1.000
_cell.length_c   1.000
_cell.angle_alpha   90.00
_cell.angle_beta   90.00
_cell.angle_gamma   90.00
#
_symmetry.space_group_name_H-M   'P 1'
#
loop_
_entity.id
_entity.type
_entity.pdbx_description
1 polymer ?
#
loop_
_entity_poly.entity_id
_entity_poly.type
_entity_poly.pdbx_seq_one_letter_code
_entity_poly.pdbx_strand_id
1 'polypeptide(L)'
;MAKFDGFTAKDPVDVKPATIVEWGIDYTPGQPMPPRPSIPAGTYTMNGAAGGVADITVTANDKGTRTMSISVVFDEFTDDGELIINGPQSAEIYQDSPLSDITWKADLTISGLYDGTVVTSPEGFTLDRQTKRDNVMRATGTMTTTINGHTYNQPVNGG
;
A
#
# COMPACT_ATOMS: atom_id res chain seq x y z
N MET A 1 -19.00 -26.84 -7.52
CA MET A 1 -19.05 -26.74 -6.05
C MET A 1 -17.87 -27.56 -5.52
N ALA A 2 -16.83 -26.91 -5.00
CA ALA A 2 -15.65 -27.61 -4.51
C ALA A 2 -15.93 -28.21 -3.12
N LYS A 3 -15.49 -29.45 -2.89
CA LYS A 3 -15.59 -30.17 -1.62
C LYS A 3 -14.16 -30.50 -1.18
N PHE A 4 -13.75 -29.98 -0.02
CA PHE A 4 -12.41 -30.22 0.52
C PHE A 4 -12.52 -31.32 1.58
N ASP A 5 -12.12 -32.54 1.22
CA ASP A 5 -12.10 -33.67 2.14
C ASP A 5 -10.93 -33.51 3.13
N GLY A 6 -11.19 -33.70 4.43
CA GLY A 6 -10.16 -33.67 5.48
C GLY A 6 -10.12 -32.43 6.39
N PHE A 7 -10.98 -31.43 6.15
CA PHE A 7 -11.15 -30.30 7.08
C PHE A 7 -12.27 -30.61 8.08
N THR A 8 -11.94 -30.76 9.35
CA THR A 8 -12.92 -30.68 10.44
C THR A 8 -13.13 -29.21 10.76
N ALA A 9 -14.35 -28.70 10.56
CA ALA A 9 -14.69 -27.36 11.00
C ALA A 9 -14.45 -27.27 12.52
N LYS A 10 -13.60 -26.33 12.93
CA LYS A 10 -13.51 -25.94 14.34
C LYS A 10 -14.77 -25.16 14.66
N ASP A 11 -15.39 -25.43 15.80
CA ASP A 11 -16.49 -24.61 16.28
C ASP A 11 -16.04 -23.13 16.30
N PRO A 12 -16.91 -22.18 15.89
CA PRO A 12 -16.60 -20.77 15.99
C PRO A 12 -16.22 -20.46 17.44
N VAL A 13 -15.07 -19.82 17.64
CA VAL A 13 -14.77 -19.24 18.96
C VAL A 13 -15.85 -18.20 19.24
N ASP A 14 -16.46 -18.27 20.41
CA ASP A 14 -17.48 -17.31 20.83
C ASP A 14 -16.87 -15.91 20.86
N VAL A 15 -17.17 -15.11 19.84
CA VAL A 15 -16.59 -13.78 19.67
C VAL A 15 -17.33 -12.89 20.64
N LYS A 16 -16.65 -12.45 21.70
CA LYS A 16 -17.19 -11.41 22.57
C LYS A 16 -17.63 -10.23 21.69
N PRO A 17 -18.80 -9.63 21.92
CA PRO A 17 -19.20 -8.42 21.22
C PRO A 17 -18.05 -7.41 21.34
N ALA A 18 -17.64 -6.85 20.20
CA ALA A 18 -16.66 -5.78 20.22
C ALA A 18 -17.20 -4.71 21.15
N THR A 19 -16.44 -4.34 22.19
CA THR A 19 -16.66 -3.10 22.91
C THR A 19 -16.71 -2.02 21.83
N ILE A 20 -17.69 -1.12 21.85
CA ILE A 20 -17.71 0.03 20.94
C ILE A 20 -16.44 0.84 21.24
N VAL A 21 -15.39 0.56 20.49
CA VAL A 21 -14.20 1.40 20.45
C VAL A 21 -14.57 2.55 19.53
N GLU A 22 -14.25 3.78 19.90
CA GLU A 22 -14.49 5.00 19.10
C GLU A 22 -13.58 5.04 17.85
N TRP A 23 -13.52 3.96 17.07
CA TRP A 23 -12.69 3.88 15.85
C TRP A 23 -13.24 4.72 14.70
N GLY A 24 -14.37 5.42 14.91
CA GLY A 24 -14.97 6.29 13.91
C GLY A 24 -16.00 7.24 14.50
N ILE A 25 -16.22 8.33 13.77
CA ILE A 25 -17.34 9.25 13.97
C ILE A 25 -18.44 8.81 13.00
N ASP A 26 -19.67 8.66 13.48
CA ASP A 26 -20.81 8.34 12.62
C ASP A 26 -20.95 9.38 11.51
N TYR A 27 -20.90 8.90 10.26
CA TYR A 27 -21.13 9.74 9.10
C TYR A 27 -22.63 10.06 8.99
N THR A 28 -22.96 11.35 9.05
CA THR A 28 -24.30 11.84 8.73
C THR A 28 -24.31 12.40 7.31
N PRO A 29 -25.21 11.96 6.41
CA PRO A 29 -25.31 12.53 5.08
C PRO A 29 -25.40 14.06 5.10
N GLY A 30 -24.52 14.73 4.33
CA GLY A 30 -24.41 16.19 4.31
C GLY A 30 -23.37 16.77 5.27
N GLN A 31 -22.70 15.95 6.10
CA GLN A 31 -21.52 16.39 6.82
C GLN A 31 -20.42 16.84 5.85
N PRO A 32 -19.69 17.92 6.17
CA PRO A 32 -18.56 18.34 5.37
C PRO A 32 -17.50 17.25 5.36
N MET A 33 -16.87 17.04 4.20
CA MET A 33 -15.73 16.13 4.07
C MET A 33 -14.62 16.61 5.02
N PRO A 34 -14.03 15.74 5.87
CA PRO A 34 -12.93 16.15 6.71
C PRO A 34 -11.77 16.66 5.83
N PRO A 35 -11.11 17.76 6.24
CA PRO A 35 -9.95 18.24 5.51
C PRO A 35 -8.88 17.16 5.53
N ARG A 36 -8.36 16.79 4.35
CA ARG A 36 -7.22 15.89 4.27
C ARG A 36 -5.95 16.70 4.51
N PRO A 37 -5.13 16.37 5.52
CA PRO A 37 -3.82 16.98 5.65
C PRO A 37 -3.02 16.76 4.36
N SER A 38 -2.45 17.82 3.81
CA SER A 38 -1.46 17.71 2.73
C SER A 38 -0.09 17.50 3.37
N ILE A 39 0.66 16.51 2.87
CA ILE A 39 2.07 16.38 3.24
C ILE A 39 2.84 17.39 2.38
N PRO A 40 3.58 18.35 2.98
CA PRO A 40 4.38 19.28 2.20
C PRO A 40 5.37 18.54 1.30
N ALA A 41 5.73 19.16 0.17
CA ALA A 41 6.87 18.66 -0.60
C ALA A 41 8.15 18.84 0.21
N GLY A 42 9.07 17.88 0.07
CA GLY A 42 10.33 17.90 0.79
C GLY A 42 10.93 16.52 0.99
N THR A 43 12.05 16.50 1.68
CA THR A 43 12.73 15.28 2.10
C THR A 43 12.52 15.09 3.60
N TYR A 44 12.19 13.88 3.98
CA TYR A 44 11.90 13.45 5.34
C TYR A 44 12.72 12.20 5.63
N THR A 45 13.09 12.03 6.89
CA THR A 45 13.63 10.76 7.38
C THR A 45 12.69 10.26 8.46
N MET A 46 12.24 9.02 8.32
CA MET A 46 11.46 8.32 9.33
C MET A 46 12.35 7.25 9.96
N ASN A 47 12.58 7.37 11.26
CA ASN A 47 13.29 6.33 12.02
C ASN A 47 12.30 5.21 12.34
N GLY A 48 12.70 3.96 12.12
CA GLY A 48 11.93 2.82 12.63
C GLY A 48 11.96 2.80 14.16
N ALA A 49 10.87 2.39 14.79
CA ALA A 49 10.76 2.37 16.25
C ALA A 49 11.75 1.42 16.92
N ALA A 50 12.15 0.34 16.22
CA ALA A 50 13.13 -0.64 16.71
C ALA A 50 14.48 -0.54 15.98
N GLY A 51 14.53 0.04 14.77
CA GLY A 51 15.79 0.24 14.05
C GLY A 51 15.62 0.73 12.62
N GLY A 52 16.74 1.10 12.01
CA GLY A 52 16.83 1.55 10.62
C GLY A 52 16.09 2.85 10.33
N VAL A 53 16.07 3.20 9.06
CA VAL A 53 15.51 4.46 8.55
C VAL A 53 14.80 4.27 7.22
N ALA A 54 13.83 5.15 6.96
CA ALA A 54 13.23 5.33 5.66
C ALA A 54 13.44 6.78 5.22
N ASP A 55 14.19 6.97 4.14
CA ASP A 55 14.37 8.27 3.52
C ASP A 55 13.29 8.50 2.47
N ILE A 56 12.49 9.54 2.70
CA ILE A 56 11.25 9.81 1.98
C ILE A 56 11.41 11.13 1.24
N THR A 57 11.10 11.14 -0.05
CA THR A 57 10.99 12.36 -0.85
C THR A 57 9.56 12.50 -1.36
N VAL A 58 8.95 13.64 -1.06
CA VAL A 58 7.59 14.01 -1.49
C VAL A 58 7.69 15.16 -2.47
N THR A 59 7.06 15.02 -3.63
CA THR A 59 6.89 16.12 -4.58
C THR A 59 5.44 16.57 -4.61
N ALA A 60 5.22 17.85 -4.93
CA ALA A 60 3.88 18.41 -5.08
C ALA A 60 3.74 19.13 -6.41
N ASN A 61 2.49 19.42 -6.79
CA ASN A 61 2.21 20.29 -7.92
C ASN A 61 2.73 21.72 -7.64
N ASP A 62 2.79 22.56 -8.68
CA ASP A 62 3.30 23.93 -8.57
C ASP A 62 2.61 24.78 -7.50
N LYS A 63 1.38 24.42 -7.13
CA LYS A 63 0.57 25.12 -6.11
C LYS A 63 0.81 24.60 -4.69
N GLY A 64 1.56 23.50 -4.51
CA GLY A 64 1.75 22.84 -3.22
C GLY A 64 0.47 22.24 -2.62
N THR A 65 -0.60 22.14 -3.40
CA THR A 65 -1.91 21.68 -2.94
C THR A 65 -2.11 20.18 -3.10
N ARG A 66 -1.19 19.50 -3.79
CA ARG A 66 -1.32 18.07 -4.07
C ARG A 66 0.02 17.39 -4.28
N THR A 67 0.18 16.24 -3.64
CA THR A 67 1.30 15.32 -3.84
C THR A 67 1.29 14.70 -5.22
N MET A 68 2.41 14.83 -5.95
CA MET A 68 2.62 14.26 -7.29
C MET A 68 3.37 12.92 -7.23
N SER A 69 4.36 12.82 -6.36
CA SER A 69 5.07 11.57 -6.12
C SER A 69 5.52 11.45 -4.68
N ILE A 70 5.68 10.20 -4.26
CA ILE A 70 6.35 9.81 -3.02
C ILE A 70 7.37 8.74 -3.41
N SER A 71 8.63 8.95 -3.06
CA SER A 71 9.70 7.96 -3.18
C SER A 71 10.27 7.69 -1.80
N VAL A 72 10.52 6.43 -1.50
CA VAL A 72 11.05 5.97 -0.23
C VAL A 72 12.22 5.03 -0.49
N VAL A 73 13.29 5.17 0.27
CA VAL A 73 14.37 4.18 0.34
C VAL A 73 14.42 3.69 1.78
N PHE A 74 14.15 2.39 1.97
CA PHE A 74 14.26 1.74 3.26
C PHE A 74 15.68 1.18 3.45
N ASP A 75 16.28 1.48 4.59
CA ASP A 75 17.58 0.97 5.03
C ASP A 75 17.42 0.37 6.44
N GLU A 76 17.41 -0.96 6.49
CA GLU A 76 17.16 -1.78 7.68
C GLU A 76 15.93 -1.35 8.51
N PHE A 77 14.91 -0.76 7.86
CA PHE A 77 13.77 -0.17 8.54
C PHE A 77 12.96 -1.23 9.29
N THR A 78 12.72 -1.01 10.59
CA THR A 78 11.91 -1.89 11.42
C THR A 78 11.28 -1.16 12.61
N ASP A 79 10.00 -1.46 12.86
CA ASP A 79 9.26 -0.93 14.02
C ASP A 79 9.20 -1.93 15.20
N ASP A 80 9.39 -3.22 14.94
CA ASP A 80 9.28 -4.30 15.94
C ASP A 80 10.59 -5.07 16.18
N GLY A 81 11.60 -4.90 15.32
CA GLY A 81 12.86 -5.63 15.35
C GLY A 81 12.76 -7.06 14.81
N GLU A 82 11.58 -7.49 14.37
CA GLU A 82 11.33 -8.81 13.82
C GLU A 82 11.17 -8.78 12.30
N LEU A 83 10.54 -7.73 11.75
CA LEU A 83 10.40 -7.55 10.30
C LEU A 83 11.25 -6.37 9.84
N ILE A 84 12.18 -6.64 8.92
CA ILE A 84 13.13 -5.65 8.39
C ILE A 84 12.84 -5.44 6.92
N ILE A 85 12.69 -4.19 6.50
CA ILE A 85 12.43 -3.79 5.11
C ILE A 85 13.66 -3.08 4.55
N ASN A 86 14.07 -3.45 3.34
CA ASN A 86 15.11 -2.77 2.59
C ASN A 86 14.68 -2.50 1.15
N GLY A 87 15.26 -1.46 0.56
CA GLY A 87 15.16 -1.17 -0.87
C GLY A 87 14.22 -0.01 -1.21
N PRO A 88 14.14 0.36 -2.50
CA PRO A 88 13.35 1.50 -2.95
C PRO A 88 11.89 1.15 -3.24
N GLN A 89 11.02 2.13 -3.00
CA GLN A 89 9.63 2.13 -3.44
C GLN A 89 9.21 3.53 -3.85
N SER A 90 8.38 3.66 -4.89
CA SER A 90 7.80 4.94 -5.26
C SER A 90 6.39 4.81 -5.83
N ALA A 91 5.62 5.87 -5.68
CA ALA A 91 4.34 6.06 -6.32
C ALA A 91 4.28 7.44 -6.96
N GLU A 92 3.85 7.53 -8.21
CA GLU A 92 3.70 8.81 -8.92
C GLU A 92 2.37 8.88 -9.67
N ILE A 93 1.84 10.09 -9.80
CA ILE A 93 0.73 10.37 -10.70
C ILE A 93 1.20 11.17 -11.91
N TYR A 94 0.65 10.86 -13.07
CA TYR A 94 1.06 11.49 -14.34
C TYR A 94 0.50 12.91 -14.53
N GLN A 95 -0.63 13.23 -13.88
CA GLN A 95 -1.37 14.47 -14.06
C GLN A 95 -1.89 14.98 -12.73
N ASP A 96 -2.00 16.30 -12.60
CA ASP A 96 -2.74 16.94 -11.52
C ASP A 96 -4.27 16.80 -11.70
N SER A 97 -4.73 15.56 -11.84
CA SER A 97 -6.14 15.15 -11.77
C SER A 97 -6.36 14.05 -10.72
N PRO A 98 -7.46 14.07 -9.92
CA PRO A 98 -7.84 12.97 -9.03
C PRO A 98 -7.95 11.61 -9.74
N LEU A 99 -8.24 11.65 -11.04
CA LEU A 99 -8.35 10.51 -11.93
C LEU A 99 -7.12 10.39 -12.84
N SER A 100 -5.94 10.72 -12.31
CA SER A 100 -4.69 10.42 -13.01
C SER A 100 -4.34 8.94 -12.84
N ASP A 101 -3.60 8.40 -13.80
CA ASP A 101 -3.00 7.08 -13.69
C ASP A 101 -1.98 7.12 -12.54
N ILE A 102 -1.84 6.02 -11.78
CA ILE A 102 -0.85 5.90 -10.71
C ILE A 102 0.16 4.84 -11.12
N THR A 103 1.44 5.19 -11.15
CA THR A 103 2.53 4.23 -11.38
C THR A 103 3.22 3.95 -10.06
N TRP A 104 3.28 2.67 -9.70
CA TRP A 104 4.02 2.16 -8.57
C TRP A 104 5.31 1.50 -9.04
N LYS A 105 6.43 1.76 -8.36
CA LYS A 105 7.68 1.02 -8.53
C LYS A 105 8.13 0.50 -7.17
N ALA A 106 8.53 -0.76 -7.11
CA ALA A 106 9.05 -1.36 -5.90
C ALA A 106 10.14 -2.37 -6.27
N ASP A 107 11.21 -2.36 -5.48
CA ASP A 107 12.23 -3.39 -5.42
C ASP A 107 12.60 -3.59 -3.95
N LEU A 108 11.65 -4.16 -3.20
CA LEU A 108 11.77 -4.33 -1.76
C LEU A 108 12.20 -5.75 -1.40
N THR A 109 13.04 -5.86 -0.38
CA THR A 109 13.31 -7.10 0.33
C THR A 109 12.79 -7.01 1.76
N ILE A 110 12.25 -8.11 2.25
CA ILE A 110 11.72 -8.29 3.60
C ILE A 110 12.50 -9.44 4.23
N SER A 111 13.01 -9.24 5.43
CA SER A 111 13.75 -10.26 6.18
C SER A 111 13.36 -10.28 7.66
N GLY A 112 13.88 -11.27 8.39
CA GLY A 112 13.60 -11.49 9.81
C GLY A 112 12.55 -12.57 10.03
N LEU A 113 11.37 -12.20 10.52
CA LEU A 113 10.25 -13.13 10.78
C LEU A 113 9.77 -13.83 9.50
N TYR A 114 9.85 -13.13 8.38
CA TYR A 114 9.53 -13.64 7.05
C TYR A 114 10.67 -13.32 6.08
N ASP A 115 10.84 -14.17 5.07
CA ASP A 115 11.69 -13.88 3.93
C ASP A 115 10.81 -13.53 2.73
N GLY A 116 11.02 -12.38 2.10
CA GLY A 116 10.15 -11.96 1.03
C GLY A 116 10.63 -10.81 0.18
N THR A 117 9.86 -10.54 -0.87
CA THR A 117 10.10 -9.43 -1.79
C THR A 117 8.79 -8.80 -2.27
N VAL A 118 8.84 -7.52 -2.61
CA VAL A 118 7.80 -6.83 -3.39
C VAL A 118 8.48 -6.17 -4.58
N VAL A 119 8.23 -6.70 -5.77
CA VAL A 119 8.90 -6.28 -6.99
C VAL A 119 7.90 -5.92 -8.07
N THR A 120 8.07 -4.76 -8.69
CA THR A 120 7.32 -4.39 -9.89
C THR A 120 8.10 -4.70 -11.16
N SER A 121 7.42 -4.80 -12.31
CA SER A 121 8.10 -4.80 -13.60
C SER A 121 8.97 -3.54 -13.80
N PRO A 122 9.96 -3.53 -14.71
CA PRO A 122 10.90 -2.41 -14.87
C PRO A 122 10.23 -1.04 -15.11
N GLU A 123 9.15 -1.01 -15.88
CA GLU A 123 8.37 0.21 -16.13
C GLU A 123 7.42 0.59 -14.97
N GLY A 124 7.39 -0.21 -13.91
CA GLY A 124 6.46 -0.13 -12.80
C GLY A 124 5.15 -0.88 -13.06
N PHE A 125 4.25 -0.77 -12.08
CA PHE A 125 2.87 -1.24 -12.12
C PHE A 125 1.96 -0.03 -12.17
N THR A 126 1.27 0.18 -13.30
CA THR A 126 0.45 1.38 -13.52
C THR A 126 -1.02 1.05 -13.49
N LEU A 127 -1.76 1.64 -12.56
CA LEU A 127 -3.22 1.61 -12.51
C LEU A 127 -3.79 2.72 -13.38
N ASP A 128 -4.62 2.34 -14.35
CA ASP A 128 -5.31 3.26 -15.25
C ASP A 128 -6.44 4.01 -14.51
N ARG A 129 -6.69 5.26 -14.92
CA ARG A 129 -7.75 6.10 -14.36
C ARG A 129 -9.15 5.51 -14.41
N GLN A 130 -9.47 4.68 -15.40
CA GLN A 130 -10.78 4.04 -15.53
C GLN A 130 -10.99 3.00 -14.44
N THR A 131 -9.92 2.39 -13.89
CA THR A 131 -10.05 1.55 -12.69
C THR A 131 -10.68 2.31 -11.53
N LYS A 132 -10.34 3.59 -11.37
CA LYS A 132 -10.91 4.46 -10.33
C LYS A 132 -12.36 4.88 -10.62
N ARG A 133 -12.76 4.89 -11.89
CA ARG A 133 -14.12 5.27 -12.29
C ARG A 133 -15.10 4.10 -12.23
N ASP A 134 -14.67 2.97 -12.77
CA ASP A 134 -15.55 1.84 -13.05
C ASP A 134 -15.41 0.74 -12.00
N ASN A 135 -14.41 0.85 -11.12
CA ASN A 135 -14.04 -0.19 -10.15
C ASN A 135 -13.71 -1.54 -10.81
N VAL A 136 -13.15 -1.50 -12.02
CA VAL A 136 -12.70 -2.67 -12.79
C VAL A 136 -11.19 -2.60 -12.96
N MET A 137 -10.49 -3.69 -12.66
CA MET A 137 -9.03 -3.73 -12.73
C MET A 137 -8.52 -3.49 -14.16
N ARG A 138 -7.68 -2.47 -14.33
CA ARG A 138 -7.02 -2.11 -15.59
C ARG A 138 -5.63 -1.58 -15.26
N ALA A 139 -4.62 -2.39 -15.56
CA ALA A 139 -3.24 -2.04 -15.29
C ALA A 139 -2.29 -2.49 -16.40
N THR A 140 -1.15 -1.81 -16.48
CA THR A 140 0.03 -2.24 -17.22
C THR A 140 1.18 -2.54 -16.26
N GLY A 141 2.06 -3.44 -16.66
CA GLY A 141 3.11 -3.96 -15.79
C GLY A 141 2.59 -4.94 -14.73
N THR A 142 3.47 -5.32 -13.81
CA THR A 142 3.19 -6.31 -12.75
C THR A 142 3.64 -5.81 -11.40
N MET A 143 2.99 -6.28 -10.35
CA MET A 143 3.43 -6.19 -8.96
C MET A 143 3.36 -7.58 -8.36
N THR A 144 4.52 -8.12 -8.02
CA THR A 144 4.67 -9.47 -7.49
C THR A 144 5.18 -9.39 -6.06
N THR A 145 4.46 -10.03 -5.16
CA THR A 145 4.88 -10.19 -3.76
C THR A 145 5.24 -11.65 -3.53
N THR A 146 6.39 -11.92 -2.94
CA THR A 146 6.78 -13.27 -2.52
C THR A 146 7.00 -13.26 -1.01
N ILE A 147 6.38 -14.19 -0.28
CA ILE A 147 6.57 -14.35 1.16
C ILE A 147 6.79 -15.84 1.44
N ASN A 148 7.91 -16.19 2.08
CA ASN A 148 8.32 -17.56 2.41
C ASN A 148 8.22 -18.51 1.20
N GLY A 149 8.64 -18.02 0.02
CA GLY A 149 8.57 -18.76 -1.24
C GLY A 149 7.18 -18.84 -1.90
N HIS A 150 6.13 -18.29 -1.29
CA HIS A 150 4.80 -18.21 -1.89
C HIS A 150 4.61 -16.89 -2.64
N THR A 151 4.21 -16.99 -3.91
CA THR A 151 4.05 -15.83 -4.80
C THR A 151 2.58 -15.40 -4.92
N TYR A 152 2.37 -14.09 -4.79
CA TYR A 152 1.11 -13.38 -4.97
C TYR A 152 1.29 -12.35 -6.08
N ASN A 153 0.28 -12.22 -6.94
CA ASN A 153 0.29 -11.26 -8.04
C ASN A 153 -0.91 -10.34 -7.93
N GLN A 154 -0.84 -9.18 -8.58
CA GLN A 154 -1.98 -8.28 -8.72
C GLN A 154 -3.20 -9.00 -9.35
N PRO A 155 -4.43 -8.51 -9.12
CA PRO A 155 -5.61 -9.01 -9.82
C PRO A 155 -5.46 -8.91 -11.33
N VAL A 156 -6.09 -9.84 -12.05
CA VAL A 156 -6.13 -9.80 -13.51
C VAL A 156 -7.00 -8.64 -13.99
N ASN A 157 -6.65 -8.06 -15.14
CA ASN A 157 -7.47 -7.01 -15.74
C ASN A 157 -8.87 -7.53 -16.11
N GLY A 158 -9.89 -6.72 -15.88
CA GLY A 158 -11.29 -7.04 -16.18
C GLY A 158 -12.01 -7.90 -15.14
N GLY A 159 -11.34 -8.23 -14.02
CA GLY A 159 -11.95 -8.92 -12.88
C GLY A 159 -12.92 -8.06 -12.08
#